data_AF-A0A2T5PCZ7-F1
#
_entry.id   AF-A0A2T5PCZ7-F1
#
_cell.length_a   1.000
_cell.length_b   1.000
_cell.length_c   1.000
_cell.angle_alpha   90.00
_cell.angle_beta   90.00
_cell.angle_gamma   90.00
#
_symmetry.space_group_name_H-M   'P 1'
#
loop_
_entity.id
_entity.type
_entity.pdbx_description
1 polymer ?
#
loop_
_entity_poly.entity_id
_entity_poly.type
_entity_poly.pdbx_seq_one_letter_code
_entity_poly.pdbx_strand_id
1 'polypeptide(L)'
;MSQAPTAANVAQDAIDLLTATCEHLDMLAATLRAIRKAYPAAFAELSEGIRSGLMDTRHLSDLGLNAATDWREYLAEQAAELAAQLDYATEADHA
;
A
#
# COMPACT_ATOMS: atom_id res chain seq x y z
N MET A 1 -3.26 22.10 -29.54
CA MET A 1 -4.67 21.76 -29.28
C MET A 1 -4.67 20.69 -28.20
N SER A 2 -5.33 20.91 -27.07
CA SER A 2 -5.41 19.91 -26.00
C SER A 2 -6.48 18.89 -26.39
N GLN A 3 -6.10 17.67 -26.74
CA GLN A 3 -7.06 16.58 -26.84
C GLN A 3 -7.54 16.28 -25.42
N ALA A 4 -8.86 16.30 -25.20
CA ALA A 4 -9.42 15.85 -23.94
C ALA A 4 -9.03 14.38 -23.70
N PRO A 5 -8.62 14.00 -22.48
CA PRO A 5 -8.25 12.63 -22.18
C PRO A 5 -9.45 11.70 -22.45
N THR A 6 -9.19 10.60 -23.15
CA THR A 6 -10.19 9.57 -23.39
C THR A 6 -10.46 8.79 -22.10
N ALA A 7 -11.62 8.14 -22.00
CA ALA A 7 -11.92 7.28 -20.85
C ALA A 7 -10.86 6.18 -20.65
N ALA A 8 -10.30 5.64 -21.75
CA ALA A 8 -9.22 4.66 -21.72
C ALA A 8 -7.93 5.23 -21.12
N ASN A 9 -7.54 6.46 -21.48
CA ASN A 9 -6.37 7.12 -20.89
C ASN A 9 -6.55 7.34 -19.38
N VAL A 10 -7.74 7.78 -18.96
CA VAL A 10 -8.05 7.99 -17.54
C VAL A 10 -8.03 6.67 -16.76
N ALA A 11 -8.55 5.58 -17.34
CA ALA A 11 -8.53 4.26 -16.72
C ALA A 11 -7.09 3.74 -16.57
N GLN A 12 -6.25 3.90 -17.59
CA GLN A 12 -4.84 3.52 -17.53
C GLN A 12 -4.09 4.34 -16.45
N ASP A 13 -4.25 5.66 -16.44
CA ASP A 13 -3.63 6.53 -15.43
C ASP A 13 -4.06 6.15 -14.01
N ALA A 14 -5.32 5.75 -13.82
CA ALA A 14 -5.82 5.28 -12.54
C ALA A 14 -5.21 3.94 -12.13
N ILE A 15 -5.04 2.98 -13.05
CA ILE A 15 -4.35 1.70 -12.80
C ILE A 15 -2.90 1.96 -12.38
N ASP A 16 -2.20 2.84 -13.09
CA ASP A 16 -0.81 3.19 -12.79
C ASP A 16 -0.68 3.82 -11.39
N LEU A 17 -1.60 4.73 -11.04
CA LEU A 17 -1.65 5.36 -9.73
C LEU A 17 -1.93 4.36 -8.59
N LEU A 18 -2.89 3.45 -8.80
CA LEU A 18 -3.22 2.39 -7.84
C LEU A 18 -2.03 1.45 -7.62
N THR A 19 -1.33 1.10 -8.71
CA THR A 19 -0.13 0.25 -8.67
C THR A 19 1.00 0.93 -7.90
N ALA A 20 1.32 2.18 -8.21
CA ALA A 20 2.33 2.95 -7.47
C ALA A 20 1.97 3.12 -5.98
N THR A 21 0.68 3.25 -5.67
CA THR A 21 0.22 3.32 -4.28
C THR A 21 0.45 2.00 -3.53
N CYS A 22 0.28 0.86 -4.19
CA CYS A 22 0.59 -0.45 -3.61
C CYS A 22 2.09 -0.56 -3.28
N GLU A 23 2.98 -0.08 -4.15
CA GLU A 23 4.42 -0.04 -3.88
C GLU A 23 4.77 0.82 -2.65
N HIS A 24 4.12 1.98 -2.50
CA HIS A 24 4.29 2.82 -1.32
C HIS A 24 3.80 2.15 -0.03
N LEU A 25 2.69 1.39 -0.10
CA LEU A 25 2.19 0.61 1.03
C LEU A 25 3.14 -0.53 1.40
N ASP A 26 3.72 -1.21 0.40
CA ASP A 26 4.73 -2.25 0.61
C ASP A 26 6.00 -1.67 1.28
N MET A 27 6.43 -0.47 0.86
CA MET A 27 7.56 0.26 1.48
C MET A 27 7.25 0.68 2.93
N LEU A 28 6.04 1.16 3.21
CA LEU A 28 5.59 1.49 4.56
C LEU A 28 5.60 0.24 5.44
N ALA A 29 5.05 -0.88 4.96
CA ALA A 29 5.04 -2.14 5.67
C ALA A 29 6.46 -2.65 5.96
N ALA A 30 7.39 -2.53 5.00
CA ALA A 30 8.80 -2.85 5.22
C ALA A 30 9.43 -1.98 6.31
N THR A 31 9.12 -0.68 6.32
CA THR A 31 9.61 0.27 7.33
C THR A 31 9.09 -0.07 8.73
N LEU A 32 7.79 -0.36 8.86
CA LEU A 32 7.18 -0.78 10.14
C LEU A 32 7.79 -2.10 10.65
N ARG A 33 8.07 -3.06 9.76
CA ARG A 33 8.79 -4.29 10.13
C ARG A 33 10.23 -4.01 10.57
N ALA A 34 10.92 -3.08 9.92
CA ALA A 34 12.28 -2.67 10.29
C ALA A 34 12.31 -1.99 11.66
N ILE A 35 11.36 -1.08 11.91
CA ILE A 35 11.10 -0.49 13.23
C ILE A 35 10.92 -1.62 14.24
N ARG A 36 9.97 -2.54 14.04
CA ARG A 36 9.75 -3.67 14.96
C ARG A 36 11.00 -4.54 15.20
N LYS A 37 11.84 -4.76 14.17
CA LYS A 37 13.07 -5.58 14.28
C LYS A 37 14.19 -4.86 15.04
N ALA A 38 14.23 -3.54 15.08
CA ALA A 38 15.20 -2.79 15.87
C ALA A 38 14.92 -2.83 17.39
N TYR A 39 13.68 -3.15 17.79
CA TYR A 39 13.22 -3.11 19.20
C TYR A 39 13.77 -4.19 20.14
N PRO A 40 14.22 -5.39 19.71
CA PRO A 40 14.79 -6.36 20.65
C PRO A 40 16.27 -6.09 20.99
N ALA A 41 17.04 -5.47 20.08
CA ALA A 41 18.50 -5.40 20.19
C ALA A 41 19.02 -4.24 21.07
N ALA A 42 18.28 -3.13 21.15
CA ALA A 42 18.71 -1.94 21.90
C ALA A 42 18.18 -1.87 23.34
N PHE A 43 17.33 -2.82 23.76
CA PHE A 43 16.43 -2.63 24.91
C PHE A 43 16.57 -3.64 26.05
N ALA A 44 17.46 -4.62 25.95
CA ALA A 44 17.73 -5.56 27.04
C ALA A 44 18.23 -4.86 28.33
N GLU A 45 18.68 -3.60 28.24
CA GLU A 45 19.31 -2.86 29.34
C GLU A 45 18.53 -1.62 29.84
N LEU A 46 17.33 -1.34 29.31
CA LEU A 46 16.59 -0.09 29.59
C LEU A 46 15.49 -0.22 30.69
N SER A 47 15.23 0.89 31.40
CA SER A 47 14.36 0.97 32.59
C SER A 47 12.85 0.83 32.28
N GLU A 48 12.06 0.51 33.32
CA GLU A 48 10.62 0.16 33.26
C GLU A 48 9.74 1.19 32.52
N GLY A 49 9.96 2.49 32.74
CA GLY A 49 9.13 3.56 32.14
C GLY A 49 9.35 3.73 30.63
N ILE A 50 10.58 3.52 30.17
CA ILE A 50 10.93 3.52 28.74
C ILE A 50 10.28 2.29 28.06
N ARG A 51 10.22 1.15 28.77
CA ARG A 51 9.60 -0.08 28.29
C ARG A 51 8.10 0.07 27.96
N SER A 52 7.35 0.87 28.71
CA SER A 52 5.91 1.11 28.47
C SER A 52 5.63 1.81 27.14
N GLY A 53 6.22 2.99 26.90
CA GLY A 53 6.00 3.75 25.65
C GLY A 53 6.49 3.02 24.39
N LEU A 54 7.45 2.09 24.56
CA LEU A 54 7.92 1.22 23.49
C LEU A 54 6.94 0.11 23.14
N MET A 55 6.25 -0.47 24.14
CA MET A 55 5.16 -1.42 23.89
C MET A 55 4.01 -0.75 23.15
N ASP A 56 3.71 0.52 23.47
CA ASP A 56 2.73 1.32 22.73
C ASP A 56 3.16 1.53 21.28
N THR A 57 4.44 1.84 21.04
CA THR A 57 4.96 2.05 19.67
C THR A 57 4.97 0.76 18.87
N ARG A 58 5.25 -0.39 19.50
CA ARG A 58 5.13 -1.71 18.86
C ARG A 58 3.67 -2.02 18.51
N HIS A 59 2.74 -1.77 19.42
CA HIS A 59 1.32 -1.97 19.18
C HIS A 59 0.81 -1.11 18.01
N LEU A 60 1.19 0.17 17.97
CA LEU A 60 0.88 1.07 16.86
C LEU A 60 1.52 0.61 15.54
N SER A 61 2.74 0.07 15.58
CA SER A 61 3.41 -0.47 14.40
C SER A 61 2.70 -1.71 13.85
N ASP A 62 2.24 -2.61 14.73
CA ASP A 62 1.50 -3.80 14.31
C ASP A 62 0.10 -3.43 13.77
N LEU A 63 -0.59 -2.45 14.36
CA LEU A 63 -1.83 -1.89 13.82
C LEU A 63 -1.63 -1.25 12.44
N GLY A 64 -0.57 -0.44 12.29
CA GLY A 64 -0.21 0.18 11.01
C GLY A 64 0.16 -0.85 9.94
N LEU A 65 0.79 -1.97 10.33
CA LEU A 65 1.14 -3.04 9.40
C LEU A 65 -0.09 -3.76 8.86
N ASN A 66 -1.07 -4.06 9.72
CA ASN A 66 -2.33 -4.66 9.31
C ASN A 66 -3.09 -3.73 8.38
N ALA A 67 -3.25 -2.45 8.77
CA ALA A 67 -3.92 -1.46 7.93
C ALA A 67 -3.24 -1.30 6.56
N ALA A 68 -1.91 -1.24 6.50
CA ALA A 68 -1.18 -1.15 5.23
C ALA A 68 -1.40 -2.37 4.34
N THR A 69 -1.51 -3.57 4.94
CA THR A 69 -1.76 -4.82 4.21
C THR A 69 -3.18 -4.85 3.66
N ASP A 70 -4.19 -4.54 4.48
CA ASP A 70 -5.60 -4.53 4.08
C ASP A 70 -5.84 -3.55 2.92
N TRP A 71 -5.29 -2.32 3.03
CA TRP A 71 -5.38 -1.33 1.96
C TRP A 71 -4.68 -1.77 0.68
N ARG A 72 -3.52 -2.43 0.80
CA ARG A 72 -2.76 -2.91 -0.36
C ARG A 72 -3.52 -4.00 -1.10
N GLU A 73 -4.15 -4.93 -0.38
CA GLU A 73 -4.98 -5.98 -0.98
C GLU A 73 -6.20 -5.40 -1.71
N TYR A 74 -6.92 -4.49 -1.05
CA TYR A 74 -8.07 -3.81 -1.66
C TYR A 74 -7.70 -3.03 -2.93
N LEU A 75 -6.62 -2.24 -2.90
CA LEU A 75 -6.22 -1.45 -4.07
C LEU A 75 -5.73 -2.34 -5.22
N ALA A 76 -5.07 -3.47 -4.93
CA ALA A 76 -4.67 -4.43 -5.95
C ALA A 76 -5.88 -5.09 -6.62
N GLU A 77 -6.93 -5.43 -5.87
CA GLU A 77 -8.18 -5.98 -6.41
C GLU A 77 -8.88 -4.95 -7.33
N GLN A 78 -8.97 -3.69 -6.89
CA GLN A 78 -9.56 -2.61 -7.70
C GLN A 78 -8.77 -2.34 -8.99
N ALA A 79 -7.43 -2.37 -8.93
CA ALA A 79 -6.59 -2.21 -10.12
C ALA A 79 -6.78 -3.37 -11.11
N ALA A 80 -6.89 -4.61 -10.61
CA ALA A 80 -7.12 -5.79 -11.45
C ALA A 80 -8.51 -5.77 -12.10
N GLU A 81 -9.55 -5.38 -11.36
CA GLU A 81 -10.90 -5.23 -11.89
C GLU A 81 -10.95 -4.16 -12.98
N LEU A 82 -10.33 -3.00 -12.74
CA LEU A 82 -10.28 -1.91 -13.72
C LEU A 82 -9.50 -2.29 -14.98
N ALA A 83 -8.39 -3.02 -14.85
CA ALA A 83 -7.64 -3.54 -15.98
C ALA A 83 -8.47 -4.50 -16.83
N ALA A 84 -9.19 -5.44 -16.21
CA ALA A 84 -10.05 -6.38 -16.94
C ALA A 84 -11.18 -5.67 -17.69
N GLN A 85 -11.77 -4.60 -17.12
CA GLN A 85 -12.78 -3.79 -17.80
C GLN A 85 -12.21 -3.03 -19.00
N LEU A 86 -10.98 -2.53 -18.89
CA LEU A 86 -10.29 -1.83 -19.98
C LEU A 86 -9.94 -2.79 -21.13
N ASP A 87 -9.45 -3.98 -20.81
CA ASP A 87 -9.15 -5.03 -21.79
C ASP A 87 -10.43 -5.45 -22.53
N TYR A 88 -11.52 -5.72 -21.81
CA TYR A 88 -12.80 -6.05 -22.44
C TYR A 88 -13.31 -4.94 -23.37
N ALA A 89 -13.21 -3.67 -22.94
CA ALA A 89 -13.64 -2.53 -23.74
C ALA A 89 -12.80 -2.35 -25.02
N THR A 90 -11.49 -2.60 -24.95
CA THR A 90 -10.59 -2.50 -26.10
C THR A 90 -10.78 -3.68 -27.07
N GLU A 91 -10.99 -4.90 -26.58
CA GLU A 91 -11.32 -6.06 -27.43
C GLU A 91 -12.67 -5.88 -28.13
N ALA A 92 -13.69 -5.36 -27.45
CA ALA A 92 -15.02 -5.13 -28.01
C ALA A 92 -15.05 -4.02 -29.08
N ASP A 93 -14.17 -3.02 -29.00
CA ASP A 93 -14.05 -1.95 -30.01
C ASP A 93 -13.29 -2.42 -31.27
N HIS A 94 -12.59 -3.55 -31.19
CA HIS A 94 -11.82 -4.16 -32.29
C HIS A 94 -12.51 -5.36 -32.97
N ALA A 95 -13.71 -5.76 -32.53
CA ALA A 95 -14.50 -6.88 -33.05
C ALA A 95 -15.62 -6.42 -34.00
#